data_AF-A0A6A3ALV4-F1
#
_entry.id   AF-A0A6A3ALV4-F1
#
_cell.length_a   1.000
_cell.length_b   1.000
_cell.length_c   1.000
_cell.angle_alpha   90.00
_cell.angle_beta   90.00
_cell.angle_gamma   90.00
#
_symmetry.space_group_name_H-M   'P 1'
#
loop_
_entity.id
_entity.type
_entity.pdbx_description
1 polymer ?
#
loop_
_entity_poly.entity_id
_entity_poly.type
_entity_poly.pdbx_seq_one_letter_code
_entity_poly.pdbx_strand_id
1 'polypeptide(L)'
;MGSVSLKIGDGTARFKRATLCSSALNILMLFSVITTNLFALYAFNYSPNHHLNNPFHHPHKNISLISQQVSLIIKEIDSSQRQLAQMEKELLGYETLDLSRPNLAAELKMFLQHHQLPLGKDSRTGITEMVASVGHSCEKSADLLSQYMKEMLAKTVPKPGLSSLPASLWKPVNDKIAAWSGLDCKNFNCLNSKKLSKDCVGCFDLVNGFETQRYVKARSKIDFTMDDVLAMGNGGIRIGFDIGGGSGTFAARMAERNVTAITNALNLDAPYSEFIAARGLFPLFLSLDHRFPFYDNVFDLVHATSGLDVGGRPEKLEFLMFDVDRVLRAGGLFWLDNFYCSDDEKKRALTRLIERFGYKKLKWL
;
A
#
# COMPACT_ATOMS: atom_id res chain seq x y z
N MET A 1 -20.80 9.98 15.23
CA MET A 1 -20.50 8.79 16.04
C MET A 1 -18.99 8.68 16.12
N GLY A 2 -18.44 8.54 17.32
CA GLY A 2 -17.03 8.23 17.50
C GLY A 2 -16.87 6.80 17.97
N SER A 3 -16.01 6.01 17.34
CA SER A 3 -15.67 4.70 17.91
C SER A 3 -14.23 4.26 17.64
N VAL A 4 -13.68 3.52 18.60
CA VAL A 4 -12.44 2.74 18.45
C VAL A 4 -12.78 1.27 18.70
N SER A 5 -12.44 0.43 17.74
CA SER A 5 -12.76 -1.00 17.77
C SER A 5 -11.53 -1.84 17.45
N LEU A 6 -11.32 -2.93 18.16
CA LEU A 6 -10.19 -3.83 18.01
C LEU A 6 -10.58 -5.00 17.10
N LYS A 7 -9.80 -5.26 16.05
CA LYS A 7 -9.97 -6.46 15.22
C LYS A 7 -9.46 -7.68 15.96
N ILE A 8 -10.35 -8.65 16.21
CA ILE A 8 -9.99 -9.93 16.82
C ILE A 8 -9.44 -10.86 15.73
N GLY A 9 -8.33 -11.55 15.99
CA GLY A 9 -7.63 -12.41 15.02
C GLY A 9 -8.36 -13.70 14.62
N ASP A 10 -9.58 -13.94 15.10
CA ASP A 10 -10.33 -15.17 14.88
C ASP A 10 -10.93 -15.30 13.47
N GLY A 11 -10.56 -14.40 12.54
CA GLY A 11 -10.50 -14.65 11.10
C GLY A 11 -11.79 -15.08 10.39
N THR A 12 -12.94 -15.01 11.04
CA THR A 12 -14.20 -15.48 10.46
C THR A 12 -15.24 -14.41 10.65
N ALA A 13 -15.52 -13.65 9.59
CA ALA A 13 -16.82 -13.03 9.43
C ALA A 13 -17.86 -14.13 9.70
N ARG A 14 -18.56 -14.03 10.82
CA ARG A 14 -19.54 -15.03 11.23
C ARG A 14 -20.78 -14.81 10.36
N PHE A 15 -20.72 -15.30 9.14
CA PHE A 15 -21.92 -15.55 8.37
C PHE A 15 -22.69 -16.63 9.15
N LYS A 16 -23.80 -16.26 9.79
CA LYS A 16 -24.80 -17.27 10.17
C LYS A 16 -25.15 -18.01 8.89
N ARG A 17 -24.60 -19.22 8.71
CA ARG A 17 -24.94 -20.09 7.60
C ARG A 17 -26.45 -20.22 7.60
N ALA A 18 -27.11 -19.87 6.50
CA ALA A 18 -28.39 -20.46 6.18
C ALA A 18 -28.17 -21.98 6.19
N THR A 19 -28.81 -22.63 7.15
CA THR A 19 -28.68 -24.05 7.44
C THR A 19 -29.16 -24.89 6.25
N LEU A 20 -28.49 -26.03 6.03
CA LEU A 20 -28.84 -27.24 5.24
C LEU A 20 -28.17 -27.49 3.88
N CYS A 21 -27.62 -26.50 3.15
CA CYS A 21 -27.09 -26.80 1.79
C CYS A 21 -25.56 -26.97 1.68
N SER A 22 -24.78 -26.58 2.70
CA SER A 22 -23.31 -26.54 2.59
C SER A 22 -22.59 -27.87 2.85
N SER A 23 -23.22 -28.83 3.54
CA SER A 23 -22.60 -30.13 3.85
C SER A 23 -22.47 -31.02 2.61
N ALA A 24 -23.46 -31.01 1.72
CA ALA A 24 -23.45 -31.82 0.50
C ALA A 24 -22.35 -31.38 -0.49
N LEU A 25 -22.14 -30.08 -0.65
CA LEU A 25 -21.07 -29.53 -1.50
C LEU A 25 -19.66 -29.87 -0.97
N ASN A 26 -19.46 -29.85 0.35
CA ASN A 26 -18.17 -30.21 0.95
C ASN A 26 -17.85 -31.71 0.76
N ILE A 27 -18.86 -32.58 0.79
CA ILE A 27 -18.69 -34.02 0.55
C ILE A 27 -18.33 -34.28 -0.91
N LEU A 28 -18.97 -33.59 -1.86
CA LEU A 28 -18.65 -33.65 -3.29
C LEU A 28 -17.21 -33.19 -3.59
N MET A 29 -16.77 -32.09 -2.96
CA MET A 29 -15.40 -31.60 -3.10
C MET A 29 -14.38 -32.58 -2.53
N LEU A 30 -14.66 -33.19 -1.38
CA LEU A 30 -13.78 -34.21 -0.78
C LEU A 30 -13.64 -35.44 -1.68
N PHE A 31 -14.76 -35.89 -2.29
CA PHE A 31 -14.75 -37.01 -3.23
C PHE A 31 -13.91 -36.71 -4.48
N SER A 32 -14.01 -35.49 -5.02
CA SER A 32 -13.19 -35.03 -6.16
C SER A 32 -11.68 -35.03 -5.85
N VAL A 33 -11.29 -34.58 -4.66
CA VAL A 33 -9.88 -34.55 -4.23
C VAL A 33 -9.33 -35.96 -4.02
N ILE A 34 -10.13 -36.88 -3.49
CA ILE A 34 -9.69 -38.28 -3.30
C ILE A 34 -9.48 -38.97 -4.65
N THR A 35 -10.39 -38.78 -5.60
CA THR A 35 -10.29 -39.43 -6.92
C THR A 35 -9.14 -38.87 -7.75
N THR A 36 -8.89 -37.55 -7.72
CA THR A 36 -7.72 -36.95 -8.41
C THR A 36 -6.40 -37.40 -7.82
N ASN A 37 -6.29 -37.53 -6.49
CA ASN A 37 -5.06 -38.03 -5.86
C ASN A 37 -4.82 -39.52 -6.14
N LEU A 38 -5.87 -40.35 -6.22
CA LEU A 38 -5.75 -41.75 -6.64
C LEU A 38 -5.29 -41.87 -8.11
N PHE A 39 -5.79 -40.99 -8.97
CA PHE A 39 -5.39 -40.95 -10.38
C PHE A 39 -3.94 -40.48 -10.54
N ALA A 40 -3.51 -39.50 -9.74
CA ALA A 40 -2.12 -39.07 -9.69
C ALA A 40 -1.21 -40.20 -9.19
N LEU A 41 -1.59 -40.90 -8.12
CA LEU A 41 -0.84 -42.05 -7.61
C LEU A 41 -0.71 -43.17 -8.65
N TYR A 42 -1.77 -43.42 -9.43
CA TYR A 42 -1.75 -44.37 -10.54
C TYR A 42 -0.81 -43.93 -11.66
N ALA A 43 -0.81 -42.65 -12.03
CA ALA A 43 0.08 -42.10 -13.04
C ALA A 43 1.56 -42.09 -12.58
N PHE A 44 1.83 -41.88 -11.29
CA PHE A 44 3.19 -41.85 -10.73
C PHE A 44 3.79 -43.26 -10.52
N ASN A 45 2.98 -44.31 -10.43
CA ASN A 45 3.46 -45.69 -10.29
C ASN A 45 3.64 -46.43 -11.62
N TYR A 46 3.41 -45.77 -12.75
CA TYR A 46 3.66 -46.33 -14.08
C TYR A 46 5.04 -45.89 -14.58
N SER A 47 6.01 -46.80 -14.62
CA SER A 47 7.39 -46.53 -15.08
C SER A 47 7.80 -47.49 -16.21
N PRO A 48 8.17 -46.96 -17.40
CA PRO A 48 8.94 -47.68 -18.40
C PRO A 48 10.45 -47.38 -18.24
N ASN A 49 11.26 -48.43 -18.20
CA ASN A 49 12.73 -48.39 -18.13
C ASN A 49 13.37 -47.84 -19.41
N HIS A 50 14.41 -46.99 -19.31
CA HIS A 50 15.66 -47.14 -20.05
C HIS A 50 16.79 -46.20 -19.55
N HIS A 51 18.02 -46.61 -19.86
CA HIS A 51 19.28 -46.44 -19.13
C HIS A 51 20.19 -45.26 -19.53
N LEU A 52 20.87 -44.69 -18.51
CA LEU A 52 22.29 -44.25 -18.36
C LEU A 52 23.14 -43.84 -19.60
N ASN A 53 23.84 -42.70 -19.57
CA ASN A 53 25.22 -42.54 -19.03
C ASN A 53 25.96 -41.22 -19.44
N ASN A 54 26.44 -40.52 -18.40
CA ASN A 54 27.61 -39.63 -18.16
C ASN A 54 28.86 -39.75 -19.10
N PRO A 55 29.98 -39.03 -18.86
CA PRO A 55 30.33 -37.59 -18.73
C PRO A 55 31.61 -37.25 -19.58
N PHE A 56 32.31 -36.10 -19.41
CA PHE A 56 33.80 -36.02 -19.17
C PHE A 56 34.50 -34.65 -19.45
N HIS A 57 35.34 -34.27 -18.47
CA HIS A 57 36.70 -33.66 -18.47
C HIS A 57 37.04 -32.26 -19.07
N HIS A 58 37.34 -31.30 -18.16
CA HIS A 58 38.62 -30.58 -17.86
C HIS A 58 39.88 -30.79 -18.76
N PRO A 59 40.99 -29.97 -18.75
CA PRO A 59 41.38 -28.78 -17.94
C PRO A 59 42.35 -27.70 -18.58
N HIS A 60 42.72 -26.68 -17.77
CA HIS A 60 44.06 -26.05 -17.56
C HIS A 60 44.65 -24.86 -18.40
N LYS A 61 44.93 -23.79 -17.62
CA LYS A 61 46.16 -22.96 -17.47
C LYS A 61 46.43 -21.83 -18.50
N ASN A 62 46.37 -20.54 -18.12
CA ASN A 62 47.25 -19.72 -17.25
C ASN A 62 48.33 -18.93 -18.04
N ILE A 63 48.21 -17.59 -18.02
CA ILE A 63 49.27 -16.59 -17.85
C ILE A 63 49.63 -15.69 -19.06
N SER A 64 48.70 -14.83 -19.50
CA SER A 64 49.06 -13.43 -19.81
C SER A 64 48.73 -12.51 -18.60
N LEU A 65 49.16 -13.02 -17.44
CA LEU A 65 48.47 -13.07 -16.14
C LEU A 65 48.44 -11.80 -15.29
N ILE A 66 48.55 -10.61 -15.87
CA ILE A 66 48.42 -9.38 -15.07
C ILE A 66 47.49 -8.37 -15.76
N SER A 67 47.61 -8.13 -17.07
CA SER A 67 46.56 -7.43 -17.84
C SER A 67 45.35 -8.33 -18.08
N GLN A 68 45.62 -9.60 -18.36
CA GLN A 68 44.59 -10.63 -18.43
C GLN A 68 44.02 -10.92 -17.04
N GLN A 69 44.77 -10.79 -15.94
CA GLN A 69 44.21 -10.91 -14.58
C GLN A 69 43.13 -9.87 -14.34
N VAL A 70 43.31 -8.63 -14.79
CA VAL A 70 42.32 -7.57 -14.60
C VAL A 70 41.13 -7.77 -15.53
N SER A 71 41.36 -8.11 -16.80
CA SER A 71 40.27 -8.48 -17.70
C SER A 71 39.56 -9.76 -17.26
N LEU A 72 40.27 -10.74 -16.70
CA LEU A 72 39.73 -11.96 -16.12
C LEU A 72 39.04 -11.67 -14.80
N ILE A 73 39.50 -10.76 -13.95
CA ILE A 73 38.77 -10.32 -12.76
C ILE A 73 37.48 -9.63 -13.18
N ILE A 74 37.50 -8.76 -14.20
CA ILE A 74 36.27 -8.18 -14.75
C ILE A 74 35.40 -9.26 -15.39
N LYS A 75 35.98 -10.24 -16.11
CA LYS A 75 35.25 -11.36 -16.72
C LYS A 75 34.74 -12.35 -15.69
N GLU A 76 35.40 -12.51 -14.56
CA GLU A 76 35.08 -13.39 -13.44
C GLU A 76 34.08 -12.69 -12.53
N ILE A 77 34.13 -11.36 -12.40
CA ILE A 77 33.06 -10.54 -11.81
C ILE A 77 31.84 -10.61 -12.71
N ASP A 78 31.97 -10.41 -14.02
CA ASP A 78 30.87 -10.50 -14.97
C ASP A 78 30.37 -11.96 -15.10
N SER A 79 31.25 -12.96 -15.01
CA SER A 79 30.90 -14.38 -15.01
C SER A 79 30.34 -14.83 -13.66
N SER A 80 30.82 -14.31 -12.55
CA SER A 80 30.27 -14.56 -11.21
C SER A 80 28.95 -13.82 -11.05
N GLN A 81 28.78 -12.64 -11.65
CA GLN A 81 27.49 -11.94 -11.74
C GLN A 81 26.55 -12.67 -12.69
N ARG A 82 27.03 -13.21 -13.81
CA ARG A 82 26.24 -14.09 -14.68
C ARG A 82 25.93 -15.42 -14.01
N GLN A 83 26.84 -16.01 -13.23
CA GLN A 83 26.61 -17.23 -12.46
C GLN A 83 25.74 -16.95 -11.24
N LEU A 84 25.83 -15.78 -10.61
CA LEU A 84 24.90 -15.33 -9.58
C LEU A 84 23.54 -15.10 -10.20
N ALA A 85 23.45 -14.41 -11.34
CA ALA A 85 22.21 -14.24 -12.09
C ALA A 85 21.68 -15.57 -12.62
N GLN A 86 22.55 -16.54 -12.93
CA GLN A 86 22.17 -17.86 -13.43
C GLN A 86 21.82 -18.81 -12.30
N MET A 87 22.48 -18.71 -11.15
CA MET A 87 22.07 -19.38 -9.90
C MET A 87 20.81 -18.75 -9.34
N GLU A 88 20.63 -17.43 -9.40
CA GLU A 88 19.37 -16.75 -9.09
C GLU A 88 18.28 -17.17 -10.08
N LYS A 89 18.61 -17.32 -11.38
CA LYS A 89 17.69 -17.87 -12.39
C LYS A 89 17.37 -19.35 -12.14
N GLU A 90 18.31 -20.16 -11.67
CA GLU A 90 18.12 -21.59 -11.37
C GLU A 90 17.43 -21.80 -10.01
N LEU A 91 17.67 -20.92 -9.03
CA LEU A 91 17.16 -21.01 -7.66
C LEU A 91 15.82 -20.28 -7.48
N LEU A 92 15.61 -19.17 -8.19
CA LEU A 92 14.42 -18.31 -8.10
C LEU A 92 13.59 -18.30 -9.39
N GLY A 93 14.13 -18.75 -10.53
CA GLY A 93 13.36 -18.86 -11.79
C GLY A 93 13.11 -17.54 -12.53
N TYR A 94 13.73 -16.44 -12.13
CA TYR A 94 13.45 -15.11 -12.70
C TYR A 94 14.52 -14.66 -13.70
N GLU A 95 14.08 -14.10 -14.84
CA GLU A 95 14.94 -13.42 -15.81
C GLU A 95 14.95 -11.91 -15.54
N THR A 96 16.13 -11.28 -15.50
CA THR A 96 16.30 -9.84 -15.24
C THR A 96 16.33 -9.05 -16.54
N LEU A 97 15.54 -7.97 -16.63
CA LEU A 97 15.55 -7.11 -17.81
C LEU A 97 16.87 -6.34 -17.94
N ASP A 98 17.55 -6.50 -19.08
CA ASP A 98 18.79 -5.77 -19.38
C ASP A 98 18.51 -4.26 -19.61
N LEU A 99 19.00 -3.43 -18.66
CA LEU A 99 18.86 -1.97 -18.66
C LEU A 99 19.77 -1.24 -19.66
N SER A 100 20.69 -1.97 -20.31
CA SER A 100 21.55 -1.42 -21.36
C SER A 100 20.88 -1.39 -22.74
N ARG A 101 19.68 -2.00 -22.88
CA ARG A 101 18.93 -2.04 -24.13
C ARG A 101 18.60 -0.62 -24.64
N PRO A 102 18.90 -0.31 -25.92
CA PRO A 102 18.76 1.04 -26.47
C PRO A 102 17.29 1.49 -26.62
N ASN A 103 16.35 0.56 -26.74
CA ASN A 103 14.93 0.85 -26.96
C ASN A 103 14.12 1.02 -25.66
N LEU A 104 14.78 1.00 -24.50
CA LEU A 104 14.08 1.12 -23.22
C LEU A 104 13.66 2.58 -22.97
N ALA A 105 12.37 2.80 -22.69
CA ALA A 105 11.89 4.13 -22.31
C ALA A 105 12.65 4.67 -21.09
N ALA A 106 12.98 5.97 -21.08
CA ALA A 106 13.74 6.59 -20.00
C ALA A 106 13.05 6.46 -18.63
N GLU A 107 11.72 6.58 -18.59
CA GLU A 107 10.90 6.36 -17.38
C GLU A 107 10.99 4.93 -16.88
N LEU A 108 10.94 3.94 -17.78
CA LEU A 108 11.09 2.53 -17.42
C LEU A 108 12.50 2.24 -16.90
N LYS A 109 13.52 2.87 -17.50
CA LYS A 109 14.89 2.77 -17.00
C LYS A 109 15.02 3.37 -15.60
N MET A 110 14.42 4.52 -15.34
CA MET A 110 14.38 5.11 -13.99
C MET A 110 13.63 4.19 -13.03
N PHE A 111 12.43 3.70 -13.36
CA PHE A 111 11.65 2.79 -12.53
C PHE A 111 12.41 1.52 -12.14
N LEU A 112 13.16 0.95 -13.08
CA LEU A 112 13.95 -0.27 -12.87
C LEU A 112 15.30 -0.04 -12.18
N GLN A 113 15.73 1.22 -12.00
CA GLN A 113 16.93 1.51 -11.22
C GLN A 113 16.73 1.12 -9.75
N HIS A 114 17.85 0.86 -9.10
CA HIS A 114 17.86 0.65 -7.66
C HIS A 114 17.52 1.98 -6.98
N HIS A 115 16.44 2.00 -6.21
CA HIS A 115 16.02 3.18 -5.46
C HIS A 115 16.36 2.99 -4.00
N GLN A 116 17.05 3.94 -3.39
CA GLN A 116 17.28 3.93 -1.94
C GLN A 116 15.94 3.91 -1.19
N LEU A 117 15.84 3.08 -0.15
CA LEU A 117 14.63 2.99 0.65
C LEU A 117 14.36 4.36 1.31
N PRO A 118 13.13 4.89 1.22
CA PRO A 118 12.81 6.22 1.76
C PRO A 118 13.10 6.38 3.26
N LEU A 119 13.08 5.28 4.00
CA LEU A 119 13.29 5.23 5.45
C LEU A 119 14.66 4.62 5.85
N GLY A 120 15.57 4.44 4.89
CA GLY A 120 16.87 3.82 5.11
C GLY A 120 16.81 2.29 5.22
N LYS A 121 17.82 1.71 5.88
CA LYS A 121 18.03 0.26 5.96
C LYS A 121 16.89 -0.46 6.68
N ASP A 122 16.28 -1.45 6.03
CA ASP A 122 15.29 -2.32 6.68
C ASP A 122 15.93 -3.12 7.81
N SER A 123 15.35 -3.03 9.01
CA SER A 123 15.90 -3.65 10.22
C SER A 123 15.84 -5.19 10.24
N ARG A 124 14.96 -5.80 9.42
CA ARG A 124 14.73 -7.25 9.40
C ARG A 124 15.53 -7.93 8.29
N THR A 125 15.56 -7.33 7.10
CA THR A 125 16.20 -7.89 5.90
C THR A 125 17.57 -7.28 5.61
N GLY A 126 17.87 -6.12 6.20
CA GLY A 126 19.11 -5.39 5.96
C GLY A 126 19.19 -4.71 4.59
N ILE A 127 18.11 -4.78 3.80
CA ILE A 127 18.02 -4.17 2.47
C ILE A 127 18.07 -2.64 2.61
N THR A 128 18.83 -1.99 1.73
CA THR A 128 18.93 -0.52 1.67
C THR A 128 18.31 0.06 0.40
N GLU A 129 18.11 -0.77 -0.61
CA GLU A 129 17.61 -0.36 -1.93
C GLU A 129 16.43 -1.24 -2.35
N MET A 130 15.42 -0.62 -2.92
CA MET A 130 14.28 -1.28 -3.55
C MET A 130 14.56 -1.47 -5.04
N VAL A 131 14.32 -2.69 -5.51
CA VAL A 131 14.36 -3.04 -6.93
C VAL A 131 12.94 -3.22 -7.40
N ALA A 132 12.60 -2.61 -8.53
CA ALA A 132 11.27 -2.79 -9.11
C ALA A 132 11.13 -4.19 -9.73
N SER A 133 10.04 -4.88 -9.39
CA SER A 133 9.68 -6.14 -10.03
C SER A 133 9.02 -5.88 -11.38
N VAL A 134 9.50 -6.53 -12.44
CA VAL A 134 8.82 -6.61 -13.74
C VAL A 134 8.45 -8.05 -14.05
N GLY A 135 7.25 -8.27 -14.56
CA GLY A 135 6.80 -9.61 -14.95
C GLY A 135 7.57 -10.12 -16.18
N HIS A 136 7.70 -11.43 -16.31
CA HIS A 136 8.45 -12.09 -17.40
C HIS A 136 7.99 -11.68 -18.82
N SER A 137 6.71 -11.35 -19.01
CA SER A 137 6.21 -10.82 -20.29
C SER A 137 6.81 -9.47 -20.69
N CYS A 138 7.31 -8.69 -19.72
CA CYS A 138 7.97 -7.41 -19.96
C CYS A 138 9.31 -7.57 -20.70
N GLU A 139 10.03 -8.66 -20.43
CA GLU A 139 11.30 -8.96 -21.11
C GLU A 139 11.07 -9.35 -22.57
N LYS A 140 10.05 -10.19 -22.81
CA LYS A 140 9.67 -10.69 -24.13
C LYS A 140 9.12 -9.60 -25.05
N SER A 141 8.49 -8.58 -24.47
CA SER A 141 7.82 -7.51 -25.21
C SER A 141 8.29 -6.12 -24.77
N ALA A 142 9.61 -5.93 -24.66
CA ALA A 142 10.22 -4.69 -24.17
C ALA A 142 9.84 -3.44 -25.00
N ASP A 143 9.62 -3.60 -26.32
CA ASP A 143 9.18 -2.51 -27.19
C ASP A 143 7.71 -2.11 -26.91
N LEU A 144 6.82 -3.09 -26.70
CA LEU A 144 5.42 -2.85 -26.32
C LEU A 144 5.32 -2.21 -24.94
N LEU A 145 6.13 -2.67 -23.98
CA LEU A 145 6.24 -2.05 -22.67
C LEU A 145 6.76 -0.61 -22.78
N SER A 146 7.77 -0.38 -23.61
CA SER A 146 8.29 0.98 -23.84
C SER A 146 7.23 1.87 -24.50
N GLN A 147 6.39 1.34 -25.38
CA GLN A 147 5.25 2.06 -25.94
C GLN A 147 4.17 2.35 -24.89
N TYR A 148 3.83 1.37 -24.05
CA TYR A 148 2.89 1.53 -22.93
C TYR A 148 3.36 2.59 -21.94
N MET A 149 4.66 2.57 -21.58
CA MET A 149 5.28 3.56 -20.68
C MET A 149 5.57 4.91 -21.36
N LYS A 150 5.55 4.99 -22.69
CA LYS A 150 5.73 6.23 -23.45
C LYS A 150 4.47 7.10 -23.45
N GLU A 151 3.29 6.52 -23.22
CA GLU A 151 2.09 7.29 -22.89
C GLU A 151 2.31 7.96 -21.52
N MET A 152 2.83 9.18 -21.56
CA MET A 152 3.11 9.97 -20.36
C MET A 152 1.83 10.18 -19.54
N LEU A 153 1.79 9.53 -18.36
CA LEU A 153 1.05 10.06 -17.22
C LEU A 153 1.80 11.30 -16.69
N ALA A 154 1.69 12.41 -17.43
CA ALA A 154 2.27 13.73 -17.15
C ALA A 154 3.82 13.81 -17.07
N LYS A 155 4.40 14.85 -17.68
CA LYS A 155 5.82 15.18 -17.49
C LYS A 155 6.11 15.39 -16.00
N THR A 156 7.16 14.76 -15.48
CA THR A 156 7.72 15.05 -14.15
C THR A 156 8.31 16.45 -14.16
N VAL A 157 7.51 17.45 -13.79
CA VAL A 157 7.96 18.84 -13.70
C VAL A 157 8.61 19.03 -12.32
N PRO A 158 9.89 19.43 -12.23
CA PRO A 158 10.51 19.80 -10.96
C PRO A 158 9.67 20.91 -10.32
N LYS A 159 9.05 20.63 -9.17
CA LYS A 159 8.22 21.61 -8.46
C LYS A 159 9.14 22.48 -7.58
N PRO A 160 9.35 23.76 -7.91
CA PRO A 160 10.25 24.63 -7.15
C PRO A 160 9.74 24.76 -5.71
N GLY A 161 10.60 24.51 -4.73
CA GLY A 161 10.28 24.62 -3.31
C GLY A 161 9.90 23.32 -2.61
N LEU A 162 9.97 22.17 -3.28
CA LEU A 162 9.84 20.86 -2.64
C LEU A 162 11.20 20.39 -2.09
N SER A 163 11.29 20.15 -0.79
CA SER A 163 12.46 19.56 -0.11
C SER A 163 12.21 18.07 0.18
N SER A 164 13.26 17.25 0.21
CA SER A 164 13.14 15.79 0.45
C SER A 164 12.47 15.43 1.78
N LEU A 165 12.68 16.23 2.84
CA LEU A 165 11.84 16.26 4.04
C LEU A 165 11.70 17.71 4.54
N PRO A 166 10.49 18.21 4.79
CA PRO A 166 10.31 19.55 5.35
C PRO A 166 10.73 19.59 6.82
N ALA A 167 11.31 20.72 7.23
CA ALA A 167 11.74 20.93 8.62
C ALA A 167 10.57 20.93 9.64
N SER A 168 9.33 21.05 9.19
CA SER A 168 8.13 21.00 10.03
C SER A 168 6.90 20.64 9.18
N LEU A 169 6.03 19.80 9.75
CA LEU A 169 4.79 19.33 9.12
C LEU A 169 3.65 20.37 9.13
N TRP A 170 3.88 21.52 9.77
CA TRP A 170 2.89 22.60 10.02
C TRP A 170 3.29 23.93 9.38
N LYS A 171 4.34 23.97 8.58
CA LYS A 171 4.71 25.18 7.83
C LYS A 171 3.74 25.40 6.66
N PRO A 172 3.45 26.67 6.29
CA PRO A 172 2.70 26.97 5.08
C PRO A 172 3.30 26.31 3.84
N VAL A 173 2.44 25.76 2.99
CA VAL A 173 2.82 25.15 1.72
C VAL A 173 2.75 26.20 0.61
N ASN A 174 3.75 26.20 -0.29
CA ASN A 174 3.81 27.14 -1.40
C ASN A 174 2.78 26.77 -2.50
N ASP A 175 2.00 27.75 -2.96
CA ASP A 175 1.00 27.59 -4.03
C ASP A 175 1.57 26.97 -5.31
N LYS A 176 2.87 27.18 -5.61
CA LYS A 176 3.53 26.67 -6.82
C LYS A 176 3.68 25.14 -6.85
N ILE A 177 3.46 24.46 -5.73
CA ILE A 177 3.60 22.99 -5.63
C ILE A 177 2.33 22.28 -6.11
N ALA A 178 1.18 22.95 -6.11
CA ALA A 178 -0.08 22.35 -6.55
C ALA A 178 -0.31 22.52 -8.06
N ALA A 179 -0.94 21.51 -8.66
CA ALA A 179 -1.51 21.64 -10.00
C ALA A 179 -2.93 22.22 -9.87
N TRP A 180 -3.11 23.46 -10.31
CA TRP A 180 -4.40 24.18 -10.21
C TRP A 180 -5.31 23.98 -11.43
N SER A 181 -4.92 23.13 -12.38
CA SER A 181 -5.72 22.85 -13.57
C SER A 181 -6.99 22.10 -13.17
N GLY A 182 -8.15 22.53 -13.69
CA GLY A 182 -9.44 21.92 -13.36
C GLY A 182 -10.01 22.27 -11.97
N LEU A 183 -9.29 23.04 -11.15
CA LEU A 183 -9.77 23.50 -9.85
C LEU A 183 -10.30 24.94 -9.92
N ASP A 184 -11.36 25.25 -9.16
CA ASP A 184 -11.90 26.61 -9.07
C ASP A 184 -10.90 27.60 -8.44
N CYS A 185 -10.21 27.17 -7.39
CA CYS A 185 -9.22 27.99 -6.70
C CYS A 185 -7.85 27.87 -7.36
N LYS A 186 -7.05 28.95 -7.29
CA LYS A 186 -5.68 29.02 -7.86
C LYS A 186 -4.57 29.24 -6.81
N ASN A 187 -4.93 29.23 -5.53
CA ASN A 187 -4.04 29.32 -4.39
C ASN A 187 -4.72 28.73 -3.14
N PHE A 188 -3.92 28.42 -2.11
CA PHE A 188 -4.42 27.85 -0.86
C PHE A 188 -5.29 28.84 -0.06
N ASN A 189 -5.05 30.14 -0.19
CA ASN A 189 -5.87 31.17 0.47
C ASN A 189 -7.34 31.14 0.00
N CYS A 190 -7.58 30.96 -1.30
CA CYS A 190 -8.92 30.77 -1.86
C CYS A 190 -9.58 29.51 -1.27
N LEU A 191 -8.85 28.39 -1.19
CA LEU A 191 -9.36 27.15 -0.61
C LEU A 191 -9.73 27.32 0.87
N ASN A 192 -8.96 28.10 1.62
CA ASN A 192 -9.24 28.38 3.02
C ASN A 192 -10.53 29.15 3.25
N SER A 193 -10.96 29.98 2.29
CA SER A 193 -12.26 30.66 2.34
C SER A 193 -13.46 29.78 1.94
N LYS A 194 -13.22 28.60 1.36
CA LYS A 194 -14.27 27.67 0.93
C LYS A 194 -14.52 26.57 1.96
N LYS A 195 -15.78 26.14 2.04
CA LYS A 195 -16.16 24.89 2.72
C LYS A 195 -16.14 23.76 1.70
N LEU A 196 -15.02 23.05 1.59
CA LEU A 196 -14.83 21.98 0.61
C LEU A 196 -15.51 20.69 1.05
N SER A 197 -15.46 20.39 2.34
CA SER A 197 -16.18 19.28 2.94
C SER A 197 -16.56 19.63 4.38
N LYS A 198 -17.29 18.73 5.04
CA LYS A 198 -17.57 18.88 6.48
C LYS A 198 -16.28 18.90 7.31
N ASP A 199 -15.31 18.09 6.91
CA ASP A 199 -14.07 17.85 7.64
C ASP A 199 -12.91 18.76 7.17
N CYS A 200 -13.13 19.57 6.14
CA CYS A 200 -12.18 20.57 5.64
C CYS A 200 -12.84 21.95 5.49
N VAL A 201 -12.74 22.76 6.54
CA VAL A 201 -13.05 24.19 6.54
C VAL A 201 -11.77 24.93 6.94
N GLY A 202 -11.13 25.62 5.98
CA GLY A 202 -9.83 26.22 6.25
C GLY A 202 -8.68 25.21 6.46
N CYS A 203 -8.82 23.97 5.97
CA CYS A 203 -7.89 22.89 6.32
C CYS A 203 -6.49 23.02 5.68
N PHE A 204 -6.26 24.01 4.82
CA PHE A 204 -4.95 24.32 4.24
C PHE A 204 -4.22 25.41 5.04
N ASP A 205 -4.87 26.09 5.99
CA ASP A 205 -4.24 27.03 6.90
C ASP A 205 -3.59 26.27 8.08
N LEU A 206 -2.31 25.94 7.92
CA LEU A 206 -1.55 25.21 8.94
C LEU A 206 -1.07 26.09 10.10
N VAL A 207 -1.19 27.42 10.01
CA VAL A 207 -0.64 28.36 11.00
C VAL A 207 -1.73 28.98 11.85
N ASN A 208 -2.74 29.57 11.23
CA ASN A 208 -3.84 30.23 11.93
C ASN A 208 -5.11 29.36 11.97
N GLY A 209 -5.11 28.26 11.23
CA GLY A 209 -6.23 27.32 11.17
C GLY A 209 -6.29 26.36 12.36
N PHE A 210 -7.37 25.59 12.39
CA PHE A 210 -7.67 24.66 13.47
C PHE A 210 -6.93 23.32 13.36
N GLU A 211 -6.30 23.03 12.23
CA GLU A 211 -5.63 21.74 11.99
C GLU A 211 -4.56 21.42 13.06
N THR A 212 -3.88 22.44 13.59
CA THR A 212 -2.89 22.31 14.68
C THR A 212 -3.49 22.00 16.06
N GLN A 213 -4.82 21.89 16.18
CA GLN A 213 -5.48 21.47 17.42
C GLN A 213 -6.25 20.14 17.24
N ARG A 214 -6.46 19.72 15.99
CA ARG A 214 -7.14 18.46 15.66
C ARG A 214 -6.35 17.26 16.23
N TYR A 215 -7.09 16.33 16.84
CA TYR A 215 -6.58 15.13 17.54
C TYR A 215 -5.77 15.38 18.83
N VAL A 216 -5.47 16.64 19.19
CA VAL A 216 -4.74 16.97 20.43
C VAL A 216 -5.69 17.18 21.59
N LYS A 217 -6.80 17.88 21.35
CA LYS A 217 -7.82 18.17 22.36
C LYS A 217 -9.18 17.71 21.87
N ALA A 218 -9.89 16.96 22.69
CA ALA A 218 -11.29 16.63 22.44
C ALA A 218 -12.14 17.91 22.50
N ARG A 219 -12.96 18.16 21.48
CA ARG A 219 -13.88 19.31 21.45
C ARG A 219 -15.31 18.89 21.77
N SER A 220 -15.63 17.67 21.39
CA SER A 220 -16.93 17.06 21.61
C SER A 220 -16.76 15.78 22.43
N LYS A 221 -17.87 15.30 23.00
CA LYS A 221 -17.88 14.02 23.72
C LYS A 221 -17.55 12.84 22.82
N ILE A 222 -17.67 12.96 21.49
CA ILE A 222 -17.43 11.87 20.54
C ILE A 222 -16.03 11.91 19.92
N ASP A 223 -15.21 12.91 20.27
CA ASP A 223 -13.84 13.03 19.76
C ASP A 223 -12.89 12.17 20.60
N PHE A 224 -11.94 11.51 19.94
CA PHE A 224 -10.81 10.85 20.60
C PHE A 224 -9.53 11.62 20.33
N THR A 225 -8.69 11.71 21.37
CA THR A 225 -7.34 12.25 21.19
C THR A 225 -6.43 11.19 20.60
N MET A 226 -5.37 11.63 19.94
CA MET A 226 -4.37 10.74 19.36
C MET A 226 -3.74 9.83 20.43
N ASP A 227 -3.41 10.42 21.59
CA ASP A 227 -2.78 9.70 22.69
C ASP A 227 -3.70 8.64 23.30
N ASP A 228 -5.01 8.93 23.41
CA ASP A 228 -6.00 7.95 23.89
C ASP A 228 -6.03 6.71 22.99
N VAL A 229 -6.05 6.90 21.67
CA VAL A 229 -6.15 5.80 20.71
C VAL A 229 -4.85 4.99 20.67
N LEU A 230 -3.70 5.66 20.70
CA LEU A 230 -2.41 4.98 20.72
C LEU A 230 -2.18 4.18 22.00
N ALA A 231 -2.66 4.69 23.15
CA ALA A 231 -2.64 3.95 24.41
C ALA A 231 -3.46 2.65 24.34
N MET A 232 -4.61 2.65 23.63
CA MET A 232 -5.40 1.43 23.40
C MET A 232 -4.67 0.39 22.54
N GLY A 233 -3.73 0.83 21.69
CA GLY A 233 -2.90 -0.03 20.86
C GLY A 233 -1.74 -0.70 21.61
N ASN A 234 -1.55 -0.40 22.90
CA ASN A 234 -0.50 -0.95 23.76
C ASN A 234 0.91 -0.87 23.15
N GLY A 235 1.23 0.24 22.46
CA GLY A 235 2.51 0.47 21.80
C GLY A 235 2.72 -0.31 20.48
N GLY A 236 1.72 -1.05 20.01
CA GLY A 236 1.82 -1.87 18.79
C GLY A 236 1.53 -1.13 17.48
N ILE A 237 1.23 0.17 17.52
CA ILE A 237 0.84 0.95 16.34
C ILE A 237 2.08 1.63 15.76
N ARG A 238 2.46 1.26 14.54
CA ARG A 238 3.62 1.76 13.79
C ARG A 238 3.24 2.24 12.40
N ILE A 239 2.24 1.61 11.78
CA ILE A 239 1.73 1.98 10.47
C ILE A 239 0.20 2.12 10.47
N GLY A 240 -0.28 3.24 9.94
CA GLY A 240 -1.69 3.57 9.83
C GLY A 240 -2.16 3.83 8.41
N PHE A 241 -3.45 3.61 8.15
CA PHE A 241 -4.12 4.02 6.91
C PHE A 241 -5.25 4.98 7.24
N ASP A 242 -5.27 6.13 6.56
CA ASP A 242 -6.15 7.25 6.88
C ASP A 242 -7.10 7.54 5.72
N ILE A 243 -8.36 7.15 5.91
CA ILE A 243 -9.44 7.28 4.93
C ILE A 243 -10.18 8.60 5.16
N GLY A 244 -10.05 9.52 4.19
CA GLY A 244 -10.68 10.84 4.30
C GLY A 244 -9.87 11.84 5.13
N GLY A 245 -8.54 11.67 5.18
CA GLY A 245 -7.62 12.51 5.96
C GLY A 245 -7.52 13.98 5.56
N GLY A 246 -8.23 14.40 4.51
CA GLY A 246 -8.27 15.79 4.05
C GLY A 246 -6.88 16.32 3.70
N SER A 247 -6.43 17.35 4.41
CA SER A 247 -5.12 17.97 4.19
C SER A 247 -3.94 17.16 4.77
N GLY A 248 -4.17 15.99 5.37
CA GLY A 248 -3.14 15.10 5.94
C GLY A 248 -2.84 15.34 7.41
N THR A 249 -3.73 16.01 8.14
CA THR A 249 -3.52 16.37 9.55
C THR A 249 -3.39 15.16 10.46
N PHE A 250 -4.17 14.11 10.23
CA PHE A 250 -4.03 12.86 10.98
C PHE A 250 -2.64 12.24 10.77
N ALA A 251 -2.18 12.16 9.52
CA ALA A 251 -0.84 11.65 9.22
C ALA A 251 0.28 12.50 9.84
N ALA A 252 0.13 13.82 9.86
CA ALA A 252 1.09 14.69 10.55
C ALA A 252 1.18 14.39 12.05
N ARG A 253 0.03 14.18 12.71
CA ARG A 253 -0.03 13.84 14.14
C ARG A 253 0.53 12.48 14.48
N MET A 254 0.36 11.53 13.58
CA MET A 254 0.97 10.21 13.69
C MET A 254 2.49 10.29 13.54
N ALA A 255 2.97 11.05 12.56
CA ALA A 255 4.41 11.22 12.34
C ALA A 255 5.12 11.85 13.54
N GLU A 256 4.51 12.83 14.22
CA GLU A 256 5.03 13.40 15.48
C GLU A 256 5.23 12.36 16.60
N ARG A 257 4.54 11.22 16.50
CA ARG A 257 4.61 10.10 17.46
C ARG A 257 5.32 8.88 16.89
N ASN A 258 6.11 9.07 15.83
CA ASN A 258 6.84 8.01 15.13
C ASN A 258 5.94 6.91 14.53
N VAL A 259 4.69 7.26 14.18
CA VAL A 259 3.78 6.39 13.45
C VAL A 259 3.71 6.86 12.00
N THR A 260 3.99 5.97 11.06
CA THR A 260 3.84 6.28 9.63
C THR A 260 2.37 6.10 9.24
N ALA A 261 1.76 7.11 8.61
CA ALA A 261 0.40 6.99 8.10
C ALA A 261 0.34 7.27 6.61
N ILE A 262 -0.37 6.42 5.88
CA ILE A 262 -0.70 6.62 4.47
C ILE A 262 -2.08 7.27 4.42
N THR A 263 -2.19 8.47 3.86
CA THR A 263 -3.45 9.20 3.73
C THR A 263 -4.05 8.98 2.36
N ASN A 264 -5.23 8.37 2.32
CA ASN A 264 -6.05 8.34 1.12
C ASN A 264 -6.53 9.76 0.77
N ALA A 265 -6.26 10.20 -0.45
CA ALA A 265 -6.66 11.49 -0.95
C ALA A 265 -7.21 11.39 -2.38
N LEU A 266 -8.17 12.25 -2.70
CA LEU A 266 -8.59 12.52 -4.06
C LEU A 266 -8.47 14.01 -4.30
N ASN A 267 -8.02 14.43 -5.48
CA ASN A 267 -7.90 15.85 -5.82
C ASN A 267 -9.25 16.41 -6.32
N LEU A 268 -10.30 16.25 -5.51
CA LEU A 268 -11.63 16.80 -5.77
C LEU A 268 -11.72 18.19 -5.13
N ASP A 269 -11.95 19.21 -5.95
CA ASP A 269 -12.08 20.63 -5.58
C ASP A 269 -10.85 21.26 -4.91
N ALA A 270 -9.82 20.47 -4.58
CA ALA A 270 -8.55 20.93 -4.04
C ALA A 270 -7.42 19.92 -4.35
N PRO A 271 -6.15 20.38 -4.38
CA PRO A 271 -4.99 19.54 -4.70
C PRO A 271 -4.46 18.85 -3.42
N TYR A 272 -5.28 17.99 -2.81
CA TYR A 272 -4.96 17.36 -1.53
C TYR A 272 -3.68 16.54 -1.57
N SER A 273 -3.47 15.75 -2.62
CA SER A 273 -2.31 14.85 -2.74
C SER A 273 -0.99 15.63 -2.74
N GLU A 274 -0.91 16.68 -3.55
CA GLU A 274 0.24 17.57 -3.63
C GLU A 274 0.49 18.30 -2.31
N PHE A 275 -0.57 18.74 -1.64
CA PHE A 275 -0.46 19.42 -0.36
C PHE A 275 0.08 18.48 0.73
N ILE A 276 -0.45 17.26 0.82
CA ILE A 276 0.02 16.22 1.76
C ILE A 276 1.49 15.89 1.46
N ALA A 277 1.85 15.64 0.20
CA ALA A 277 3.24 15.36 -0.20
C ALA A 277 4.18 16.52 0.14
N ALA A 278 3.77 17.77 -0.08
CA ALA A 278 4.57 18.95 0.24
C ALA A 278 4.89 19.09 1.73
N ARG A 279 4.04 18.51 2.59
CA ARG A 279 4.25 18.42 4.04
C ARG A 279 5.18 17.26 4.42
N GLY A 280 5.71 16.49 3.46
CA GLY A 280 6.54 15.32 3.73
C GLY A 280 5.75 14.10 4.21
N LEU A 281 4.45 14.08 3.94
CA LEU A 281 3.54 12.97 4.30
C LEU A 281 3.23 12.13 3.06
N PHE A 282 2.66 10.95 3.26
CA PHE A 282 2.42 9.99 2.19
C PHE A 282 0.95 10.05 1.71
N PRO A 283 0.63 10.73 0.59
CA PRO A 283 -0.67 10.62 -0.04
C PRO A 283 -0.78 9.35 -0.88
N LEU A 284 -1.94 8.73 -0.88
CA LEU A 284 -2.34 7.72 -1.85
C LEU A 284 -3.53 8.27 -2.64
N PHE A 285 -3.32 8.50 -3.94
CA PHE A 285 -4.42 8.90 -4.83
C PHE A 285 -5.29 7.69 -5.16
N LEU A 286 -6.41 7.53 -4.47
CA LEU A 286 -7.27 6.35 -4.63
C LEU A 286 -8.75 6.66 -4.39
N SER A 287 -9.59 6.15 -5.28
CA SER A 287 -11.04 6.14 -5.08
C SER A 287 -11.45 4.98 -4.17
N LEU A 288 -12.34 5.26 -3.22
CA LEU A 288 -12.91 4.26 -2.30
C LEU A 288 -13.89 3.30 -2.99
N ASP A 289 -14.21 3.50 -4.27
CA ASP A 289 -14.96 2.54 -5.09
C ASP A 289 -14.09 1.37 -5.59
N HIS A 290 -12.78 1.43 -5.39
CA HIS A 290 -11.84 0.38 -5.77
C HIS A 290 -11.23 -0.29 -4.54
N ARG A 291 -10.77 -1.53 -4.72
CA ARG A 291 -10.01 -2.26 -3.72
C ARG A 291 -8.70 -1.52 -3.41
N PHE A 292 -8.36 -1.42 -2.14
CA PHE A 292 -7.12 -0.89 -1.62
C PHE A 292 -5.93 -1.68 -2.17
N PRO A 293 -4.88 -1.00 -2.68
CA PRO A 293 -3.71 -1.61 -3.28
C PRO A 293 -2.71 -2.13 -2.22
N PHE A 294 -3.24 -2.69 -1.13
CA PHE A 294 -2.46 -3.24 -0.03
C PHE A 294 -2.78 -4.72 0.13
N TYR A 295 -1.79 -5.48 0.56
CA TYR A 295 -1.97 -6.86 1.01
C TYR A 295 -2.80 -6.92 2.30
N ASP A 296 -3.16 -8.13 2.69
CA ASP A 296 -3.94 -8.39 3.89
C ASP A 296 -3.08 -8.15 5.14
N ASN A 297 -3.70 -7.67 6.22
CA ASN A 297 -3.05 -7.46 7.53
C ASN A 297 -1.82 -6.54 7.51
N VAL A 298 -1.83 -5.50 6.68
CA VAL A 298 -0.72 -4.52 6.56
C VAL A 298 -0.76 -3.49 7.69
N PHE A 299 -1.93 -3.00 8.08
CA PHE A 299 -2.05 -1.84 8.96
C PHE A 299 -2.30 -2.21 10.41
N ASP A 300 -1.64 -1.48 11.33
CA ASP A 300 -1.91 -1.55 12.77
C ASP A 300 -3.15 -0.75 13.16
N LEU A 301 -3.46 0.31 12.38
CA LEU A 301 -4.57 1.21 12.61
C LEU A 301 -5.17 1.66 11.28
N VAL A 302 -6.48 1.52 11.13
CA VAL A 302 -7.23 2.18 10.05
C VAL A 302 -8.07 3.27 10.69
N HIS A 303 -7.84 4.51 10.27
CA HIS A 303 -8.61 5.68 10.66
C HIS A 303 -9.54 6.07 9.52
N ALA A 304 -10.79 6.42 9.84
CA ALA A 304 -11.74 6.93 8.87
C ALA A 304 -12.62 8.02 9.47
N THR A 305 -12.79 9.10 8.73
CA THR A 305 -13.67 10.23 9.09
C THR A 305 -15.01 10.16 8.34
N SER A 306 -15.59 11.28 7.92
CA SER A 306 -16.78 11.29 7.05
C SER A 306 -16.57 10.62 5.69
N GLY A 307 -15.35 10.19 5.34
CA GLY A 307 -15.01 9.55 4.06
C GLY A 307 -15.68 8.19 3.79
N LEU A 308 -16.30 7.54 4.78
CA LEU A 308 -17.04 6.28 4.55
C LEU A 308 -18.42 6.46 3.92
N ASP A 309 -18.87 7.69 3.63
CA ASP A 309 -20.14 7.92 2.93
C ASP A 309 -20.01 7.65 1.43
N VAL A 310 -19.98 6.37 1.06
CA VAL A 310 -19.77 5.87 -0.33
C VAL A 310 -21.01 5.96 -1.24
N GLY A 311 -21.87 6.96 -1.06
CA GLY A 311 -22.90 7.29 -2.06
C GLY A 311 -24.15 6.39 -2.05
N GLY A 312 -24.80 6.26 -0.90
CA GLY A 312 -26.21 5.86 -0.78
C GLY A 312 -26.56 4.40 -1.07
N ARG A 313 -25.62 3.57 -1.55
CA ARG A 313 -25.83 2.12 -1.72
C ARG A 313 -25.22 1.34 -0.55
N PRO A 314 -25.99 0.55 0.20
CA PRO A 314 -25.49 -0.18 1.38
C PRO A 314 -24.42 -1.21 1.02
N GLU A 315 -24.47 -1.80 -0.17
CA GLU A 315 -23.49 -2.81 -0.63
C GLU A 315 -22.10 -2.20 -0.76
N LYS A 316 -22.00 -0.94 -1.20
CA LYS A 316 -20.70 -0.24 -1.30
C LYS A 316 -20.04 -0.09 0.07
N LEU A 317 -20.82 0.22 1.10
CA LEU A 317 -20.31 0.31 2.46
C LEU A 317 -19.83 -1.05 2.95
N GLU A 318 -20.54 -2.13 2.65
CA GLU A 318 -20.11 -3.50 2.98
C GLU A 318 -18.81 -3.88 2.27
N PHE A 319 -18.64 -3.53 0.99
CA PHE A 319 -17.39 -3.78 0.25
C PHE A 319 -16.22 -2.98 0.81
N LEU A 320 -16.43 -1.69 1.12
CA LEU A 320 -15.40 -0.86 1.74
C LEU A 320 -15.02 -1.40 3.12
N MET A 321 -15.99 -1.79 3.94
CA MET A 321 -15.75 -2.36 5.26
C MET A 321 -15.05 -3.73 5.19
N PHE A 322 -15.38 -4.56 4.20
CA PHE A 322 -14.65 -5.79 3.92
C PHE A 322 -13.17 -5.51 3.61
N ASP A 323 -12.90 -4.47 2.84
CA ASP A 323 -11.55 -4.14 2.45
C ASP A 323 -10.74 -3.49 3.59
N VAL A 324 -11.39 -2.65 4.41
CA VAL A 324 -10.85 -2.16 5.68
C VAL A 324 -10.49 -3.32 6.59
N ASP A 325 -11.41 -4.28 6.77
CA ASP A 325 -11.14 -5.46 7.60
C ASP A 325 -9.95 -6.24 7.05
N ARG A 326 -9.90 -6.47 5.74
CA ARG A 326 -8.83 -7.21 5.10
C ARG A 326 -7.45 -6.58 5.33
N VAL A 327 -7.29 -5.27 5.13
CA VAL A 327 -5.98 -4.60 5.24
C VAL A 327 -5.58 -4.34 6.70
N LEU A 328 -6.53 -4.29 7.64
CA LEU A 328 -6.25 -4.16 9.06
C LEU A 328 -5.80 -5.51 9.64
N ARG A 329 -4.67 -5.53 10.36
CA ARG A 329 -4.19 -6.78 10.96
C ARG A 329 -4.98 -7.20 12.18
N ALA A 330 -4.92 -8.48 12.50
CA ALA A 330 -5.36 -8.99 13.81
C ALA A 330 -4.68 -8.23 14.97
N GLY A 331 -5.47 -7.79 15.94
CA GLY A 331 -5.02 -6.94 17.04
C GLY A 331 -4.88 -5.45 16.66
N GLY A 332 -5.15 -5.08 15.40
CA GLY A 332 -5.17 -3.69 14.95
C GLY A 332 -6.46 -2.96 15.36
N LEU A 333 -6.39 -1.63 15.34
CA LEU A 333 -7.51 -0.76 15.68
C LEU A 333 -8.20 -0.21 14.44
N PHE A 334 -9.53 -0.19 14.46
CA PHE A 334 -10.35 0.59 13.54
C PHE A 334 -10.93 1.79 14.29
N TRP A 335 -10.52 2.99 13.87
CA TRP A 335 -10.93 4.25 14.47
C TRP A 335 -11.84 5.02 13.51
N LEU A 336 -13.12 5.10 13.88
CA LEU A 336 -14.11 5.97 13.27
C LEU A 336 -14.14 7.31 14.01
N ASP A 337 -13.64 8.35 13.37
CA ASP A 337 -13.60 9.70 13.93
C ASP A 337 -14.76 10.55 13.44
N ASN A 338 -15.54 11.08 14.38
CA ASN A 338 -16.67 11.99 14.14
C ASN A 338 -17.56 11.61 12.94
N PHE A 339 -17.78 10.31 12.74
CA PHE A 339 -18.50 9.79 11.57
C PHE A 339 -19.92 10.34 11.56
N TYR A 340 -20.26 11.04 10.47
CA TYR A 340 -21.58 11.66 10.32
C TYR A 340 -22.58 10.64 9.82
N CYS A 341 -23.43 10.17 10.73
CA CYS A 341 -24.61 9.43 10.33
C CYS A 341 -25.69 10.44 9.93
N SER A 342 -25.82 10.71 8.63
CA SER A 342 -26.92 11.52 8.09
C SER A 342 -28.29 10.88 8.34
N ASP A 343 -28.30 9.56 8.54
CA ASP A 343 -29.48 8.72 8.76
C ASP A 343 -29.16 7.63 9.81
N ASP A 344 -30.13 7.32 10.66
CA ASP A 344 -30.10 6.21 11.61
C ASP A 344 -29.97 4.85 10.93
N GLU A 345 -30.41 4.71 9.67
CA GLU A 345 -30.18 3.50 8.89
C GLU A 345 -28.69 3.28 8.62
N LYS A 346 -27.94 4.30 8.19
CA LYS A 346 -26.49 4.21 7.96
C LYS A 346 -25.74 3.85 9.26
N LYS A 347 -26.15 4.46 10.38
CA LYS A 347 -25.59 4.13 11.71
C LYS A 347 -25.79 2.66 12.06
N ARG A 348 -27.00 2.14 11.85
CA ARG A 348 -27.34 0.74 12.11
C ARG A 348 -26.59 -0.20 11.17
N ALA A 349 -26.48 0.14 9.89
CA ALA A 349 -25.74 -0.64 8.90
C ALA A 349 -24.26 -0.78 9.28
N LEU A 350 -23.58 0.33 9.59
CA LEU A 350 -22.19 0.32 10.01
C LEU A 350 -21.98 -0.46 11.32
N THR A 351 -22.86 -0.25 12.31
CA THR A 351 -22.78 -0.97 13.59
C THR A 351 -22.95 -2.47 13.40
N ARG A 352 -23.91 -2.90 12.55
CA ARG A 352 -24.12 -4.31 12.21
C ARG A 352 -22.90 -4.91 11.53
N LEU A 353 -22.25 -4.18 10.62
CA LEU A 353 -21.04 -4.65 9.96
C LEU A 353 -19.91 -4.87 10.96
N ILE A 354 -19.62 -3.89 11.82
CA ILE A 354 -18.60 -4.00 12.88
C ILE A 354 -18.85 -5.25 13.75
N GLU A 355 -20.09 -5.47 14.17
CA GLU A 355 -20.46 -6.65 14.96
C GLU A 355 -20.30 -7.96 14.18
N ARG A 356 -20.69 -7.98 12.90
CA ARG A 356 -20.60 -9.15 12.02
C ARG A 356 -19.16 -9.55 11.71
N PHE A 357 -18.27 -8.57 11.56
CA PHE A 357 -16.83 -8.79 11.43
C PHE A 357 -16.16 -9.14 12.77
N GLY A 358 -16.88 -9.09 13.90
CA GLY A 358 -16.38 -9.55 15.19
C GLY A 358 -15.43 -8.57 15.88
N TYR A 359 -15.50 -7.28 15.55
CA TYR A 359 -14.68 -6.27 16.21
C TYR A 359 -15.08 -6.12 17.68
N LYS A 360 -14.09 -6.09 18.57
CA LYS A 360 -14.31 -5.75 19.98
C LYS A 360 -14.39 -4.23 20.12
N LYS A 361 -15.54 -3.74 20.55
CA LYS A 361 -15.77 -2.33 20.86
C LYS A 361 -14.91 -1.93 22.08
N LEU A 362 -13.94 -1.03 21.90
CA LEU A 362 -13.11 -0.52 23.00
C LEU A 362 -13.69 0.76 23.59
N LYS A 363 -14.09 1.70 22.73
CA LYS A 363 -14.72 2.96 23.14
C LYS A 363 -15.70 3.44 22.07
N TRP A 364 -16.94 3.73 22.46
CA TRP A 364 -18.05 4.03 21.56
C TRP A 364 -18.90 5.16 22.14
N LEU A 365 -19.05 6.27 21.41
CA LEU A 365 -19.72 7.49 21.85
C LEU A 365 -20.63 8.09 20.76
#